data_AF-A0A2S8GKB4-F1
#
_entry.id   AF-A0A2S8GKB4-F1
#
_cell.length_a   1.000
_cell.length_b   1.000
_cell.length_c   1.000
_cell.angle_alpha   90.00
_cell.angle_beta   90.00
_cell.angle_gamma   90.00
#
_symmetry.space_group_name_H-M   'P 1'
#
loop_
_entity.id
_entity.type
_entity.pdbx_description
1 polymer ?
#
loop_
_entity_poly.entity_id
_entity_poly.type
_entity_poly.pdbx_seq_one_letter_code
_entity_poly.pdbx_strand_id
1 'polypeptide(L)' 'MLYLALTLVVVLIAMAVFVAFRPNSFLVSRAMTIHAPPEAVFPHVNRLSAWGAWSPYEKIDPDMEKTFEGPESGKGAVLH' A
#
# COMPACT_ATOMS: atom_id res chain seq x y z
N MET A 1 30.55 12.26 -30.30
CA MET A 1 29.13 11.84 -30.34
C MET A 1 28.96 10.35 -30.08
N LEU A 2 29.56 9.44 -30.86
CA LEU A 2 29.46 7.98 -30.64
C LEU A 2 29.91 7.50 -29.25
N TYR A 3 31.08 7.94 -28.77
CA TYR A 3 31.60 7.55 -27.45
C TYR A 3 30.71 8.01 -26.29
N LEU A 4 30.07 9.18 -26.40
CA LEU A 4 29.15 9.68 -25.39
C LEU A 4 27.89 8.80 -25.31
N ALA A 5 27.35 8.38 -26.46
CA ALA A 5 26.21 7.48 -26.52
C ALA A 5 26.54 6.10 -25.94
N LEU A 6 27.73 5.54 -26.24
CA LEU A 6 28.18 4.27 -25.67
C LEU A 6 28.32 4.34 -24.14
N THR A 7 28.93 5.42 -23.62
CA THR A 7 29.05 5.62 -22.18
C THR A 7 27.68 5.69 -21.51
N LEU A 8 26.73 6.44 -22.09
CA LEU A 8 25.37 6.52 -21.56
C LEU A 8 24.68 5.14 -21.53
N VAL A 9 24.81 4.35 -22.60
CA VAL A 9 24.24 3.00 -22.66
C VAL A 9 24.84 2.10 -21.58
N VAL A 10 26.15 2.14 -21.37
CA VAL A 10 26.81 1.37 -20.30
C VAL A 10 26.28 1.77 -18.93
N VAL A 11 26.12 3.07 -18.66
CA VAL A 11 25.57 3.57 -17.39
C VAL A 11 24.13 3.10 -17.20
N LEU A 12 23.29 3.18 -18.23
CA LEU A 12 21.90 2.72 -18.16
C LEU A 12 21.80 1.21 -17.92
N ILE A 13 22.64 0.41 -18.57
CA ILE A 13 22.70 -1.05 -18.35
C ILE A 13 23.16 -1.34 -16.92
N ALA A 14 24.21 -0.67 -16.45
CA ALA A 14 24.70 -0.84 -15.08
C ALA A 14 23.64 -0.47 -14.04
N MET A 15 22.92 0.63 -14.26
CA MET A 15 21.79 1.04 -13.41
C MET A 15 20.66 0.00 -13.42
N ALA A 16 20.26 -0.47 -14.61
CA ALA A 16 19.20 -1.46 -14.75
C ALA A 16 19.55 -2.78 -14.03
N VAL A 17 20.79 -3.26 -14.19
CA VAL A 17 21.29 -4.42 -13.44
C VAL A 17 21.27 -4.12 -11.94
N PHE A 18 21.76 -2.98 -11.48
CA PHE A 18 21.74 -2.65 -10.05
C PHE A 18 20.31 -2.65 -9.46
N VAL A 19 19.33 -2.07 -10.16
CA VAL A 19 17.92 -2.05 -9.73
C VAL A 19 17.30 -3.45 -9.75
N ALA A 20 17.58 -4.25 -10.77
CA ALA A 20 17.01 -5.60 -10.92
C ALA A 20 17.39 -6.57 -9.79
N PHE A 21 18.53 -6.34 -9.14
CA PHE A 21 19.01 -7.15 -8.01
C PHE A 21 18.61 -6.60 -6.63
N ARG A 22 17.83 -5.52 -6.57
CA ARG A 22 17.29 -5.02 -5.29
C ARG A 22 16.17 -5.95 -4.80
N PRO A 23 16.10 -6.24 -3.49
CA PRO A 23 14.95 -6.93 -2.92
C PRO A 23 13.66 -6.16 -3.24
N ASN A 24 12.63 -6.88 -3.70
CA ASN A 24 11.31 -6.30 -3.95
C ASN A 24 10.43 -6.24 -2.69
N SER A 25 10.95 -6.70 -1.55
CA SER A 25 10.25 -6.75 -0.28
C SER A 25 10.79 -5.71 0.70
N PHE A 26 9.87 -4.98 1.32
CA PHE A 26 10.16 -4.06 2.42
C PHE A 26 9.02 -4.13 3.43
N LEU A 27 9.32 -3.84 4.69
CA LEU A 27 8.33 -3.80 5.78
C LEU A 27 8.12 -2.35 6.20
N VAL A 28 6.86 -1.94 6.28
CA VAL A 28 6.46 -0.63 6.81
C VAL A 28 5.62 -0.87 8.06
N SER A 29 6.04 -0.28 9.18
CA SER A 29 5.28 -0.30 10.44
C SER A 29 4.97 1.12 10.91
N ARG A 30 3.71 1.36 11.27
CA ARG A 30 3.27 2.58 11.95
C ARG A 30 2.46 2.17 13.18
N ALA A 31 2.66 2.86 14.30
CA ALA A 31 1.91 2.65 15.53
C ALA A 31 1.39 3.99 16.07
N MET A 32 0.24 3.94 16.74
CA MET A 32 -0.35 5.05 17.46
C MET A 32 -1.09 4.49 18.68
N THR A 33 -1.04 5.20 19.80
CA THR A 33 -1.80 4.86 21.00
C THR A 33 -3.14 5.59 20.99
N ILE A 34 -4.23 4.84 21.19
CA ILE A 34 -5.58 5.37 21.30
C ILE A 34 -6.07 5.09 22.73
N HIS A 35 -6.47 6.13 23.45
CA HIS A 35 -7.02 6.02 24.81
C HIS A 35 -8.50 5.59 24.76
N ALA A 36 -8.75 4.36 24.33
CA ALA A 36 -10.08 3.75 24.27
C ALA A 36 -10.00 2.25 24.55
N PRO A 37 -11.08 1.63 25.05
CA PRO A 37 -11.17 0.17 25.15
C PRO A 37 -11.00 -0.51 23.79
N PRO A 38 -10.35 -1.68 23.70
CA PRO A 38 -10.18 -2.41 22.44
C PRO A 38 -11.49 -2.68 21.70
N GLU A 39 -12.58 -2.92 22.42
CA GLU A 39 -13.90 -3.21 21.88
C GLU A 39 -14.51 -2.01 21.14
N ALA A 40 -14.08 -0.79 21.49
CA ALA A 40 -14.48 0.42 20.78
C ALA A 40 -13.67 0.62 19.49
N VAL A 41 -12.41 0.19 19.45
CA VAL A 41 -11.50 0.41 18.31
C VAL A 41 -11.58 -0.72 17.29
N PHE A 42 -11.64 -1.96 17.76
CA PHE A 42 -11.56 -3.15 16.92
C PHE A 42 -12.61 -3.20 15.79
N PRO A 43 -13.88 -2.78 15.98
CA PRO A 43 -14.86 -2.74 14.89
C PRO A 43 -14.44 -1.84 13.72
N HIS A 44 -13.71 -0.74 13.96
CA HIS A 44 -13.26 0.17 12.90
C HIS A 44 -12.17 -0.43 12.01
N VAL A 45 -11.41 -1.40 12.51
CA VAL A 45 -10.36 -2.10 11.74
C VAL A 45 -10.84 -3.44 11.21
N ASN A 46 -11.71 -4.14 11.94
CA ASN A 46 -12.19 -5.49 11.58
C ASN A 46 -13.25 -5.49 10.47
N ARG A 47 -14.00 -4.38 10.31
CA ARG A 47 -15.03 -4.22 9.28
C ARG A 47 -14.54 -3.28 8.19
N LEU A 48 -14.33 -3.80 6.98
CA LEU A 48 -13.77 -3.03 5.85
C LEU A 48 -14.64 -1.83 5.46
N SER A 49 -15.97 -1.93 5.57
CA SER A 49 -16.87 -0.81 5.28
C SER A 49 -16.77 0.34 6.30
N ALA A 50 -16.19 0.12 7.49
CA ALA A 50 -15.93 1.17 8.47
C ALA A 50 -14.61 1.92 8.23
N TRP A 51 -13.78 1.47 7.28
CA TRP A 51 -12.46 2.05 7.01
C TRP A 51 -12.52 3.48 6.48
N GLY A 52 -13.63 3.89 5.87
CA GLY A 52 -13.79 5.26 5.38
C GLY A 52 -13.70 6.33 6.48
N ALA A 53 -13.87 5.95 7.75
CA ALA A 53 -13.74 6.87 8.88
C ALA A 53 -12.28 7.27 9.18
N TRP A 54 -11.29 6.47 8.78
CA TRP A 54 -9.89 6.66 9.19
C TRP A 54 -8.85 6.38 8.10
N SER A 55 -9.19 5.63 7.04
CA SER A 55 -8.26 5.26 5.99
C SER A 55 -7.66 6.51 5.33
N PRO A 56 -6.33 6.61 5.21
CA PRO A 56 -5.69 7.75 4.57
C PRO A 56 -5.99 7.81 3.06
N TYR A 57 -6.45 6.71 2.47
CA TYR A 57 -6.67 6.58 1.03
C TYR A 57 -8.09 6.97 0.59
N GLU A 58 -9.04 7.01 1.52
CA GLU A 58 -10.47 7.15 1.22
C GLU A 58 -10.82 8.42 0.42
N LYS A 59 -10.02 9.49 0.57
CA LYS A 59 -10.27 10.80 -0.05
C LYS A 59 -9.23 11.16 -1.11
N ILE A 60 -8.32 10.25 -1.45
CA ILE A 60 -7.28 10.51 -2.44
C ILE A 60 -7.87 10.46 -3.86
N ASP A 61 -8.76 9.51 -4.10
CA ASP A 61 -9.44 9.34 -5.38
C ASP A 61 -10.94 9.61 -5.21
N PRO A 62 -11.48 10.70 -5.79
CA PRO A 62 -12.89 11.04 -5.70
C PRO A 62 -13.80 10.10 -6.50
N ASP A 63 -13.26 9.36 -7.47
CA ASP A 63 -14.01 8.46 -8.35
C ASP A 63 -13.85 6.98 -7.94
N MET A 64 -13.30 6.74 -6.74
CA MET A 64 -13.09 5.40 -6.22
C MET A 64 -14.43 4.68 -5.96
N GLU A 65 -14.69 3.65 -6.76
CA GLU A 65 -15.74 2.67 -6.49
C GLU A 65 -15.21 1.57 -5.57
N LYS A 66 -16.02 1.18 -4.59
CA LYS A 66 -15.67 0.11 -3.63
C LYS A 66 -16.74 -0.95 -3.59
N THR A 67 -16.32 -2.19 -3.68
CA THR A 67 -17.24 -3.32 -3.51
C THR A 67 -16.75 -4.23 -2.38
N PHE A 68 -17.70 -4.78 -1.62
CA PHE A 68 -17.41 -5.63 -0.47
C PHE A 68 -17.97 -7.03 -0.72
N GLU A 69 -17.15 -8.04 -0.46
CA GLU A 69 -17.51 -9.43 -0.62
C GLU A 69 -17.16 -10.25 0.63
N GLY A 70 -17.85 -11.38 0.79
CA GLY A 70 -17.66 -12.27 1.94
C GLY A 70 -18.37 -11.79 3.21
N PRO A 71 -17.90 -12.22 4.39
CA PRO A 71 -18.46 -11.82 5.68
C PRO A 71 -18.37 -10.30 5.92
N GLU A 72 -19.30 -9.75 6.70
CA GLU A 72 -19.32 -8.32 7.05
C GLU A 72 -18.03 -7.86 7.78
N SER A 73 -17.36 -8.77 8.49
CA SER A 73 -16.12 -8.46 9.22
C SER A 73 -15.23 -9.70 9.38
N GLY A 74 -13.95 -9.46 9.63
CA GLY A 74 -12.99 -10.51 9.97
C GLY A 74 -12.49 -11.31 8.78
N LYS A 75 -12.03 -12.53 9.07
CA LYS A 75 -11.32 -13.37 8.09
C LYS A 75 -12.21 -13.69 6.90
N GLY A 76 -11.73 -13.39 5.70
CA GLY A 76 -12.42 -13.65 4.44
C GLY A 76 -13.29 -12.50 3.94
N ALA A 77 -13.40 -11.38 4.69
CA ALA A 77 -13.94 -10.14 4.15
C ALA A 77 -12.97 -9.58 3.11
N VAL A 78 -13.50 -9.14 1.97
CA VAL A 78 -12.73 -8.60 0.85
C VAL A 78 -13.28 -7.23 0.48
N LEU A 79 -12.37 -6.29 0.20
CA LEU A 79 -12.65 -4.99 -0.41
C LEU A 79 -11.95 -4.98 -1.78
N HIS A 80 -12.72 -4.75 -2.84
CA HIS A 80 -12.20 -4.50 -4.19
C HIS A 80 -12.28 -3.01 -4.51
#